data_AF-A0A534ZNP1-F1
#
_entry.id   AF-A0A534ZNP1-F1
#
_cell.length_a   1.000
_cell.length_b   1.000
_cell.length_c   1.000
_cell.angle_alpha   90.00
_cell.angle_beta   90.00
_cell.angle_gamma   90.00
#
_symmetry.space_group_name_H-M   'P 1'
#
loop_
_entity.id
_entity.type
_entity.pdbx_description
1 polymer ?
#
loop_
_entity_poly.entity_id
_entity_poly.type
_entity_poly.pdbx_seq_one_letter_code
_entity_poly.pdbx_strand_id
1 'polypeptide(L)'
;ARLSSLFRGAFAHWVRQREHRHPDAVYEAAIGERVAQYEKLRHAAAGILYMRSKLGKQLASESAELARVGRQLDVAVEHDDDVAAVALIGRRDALAAEVDRLTADLTELTREAEGAKDNLVSFHTEILRLREERVRMLARLANAKARLRFQATLNGLSTDADIRALDEVRDHINRLVAETQVSRELGDSELERRLGRIREVEAEHAARAQLEELKRVRDQRLALPDQHVAS
;
A
#
# COMPACT_ATOMS: atom_id res chain seq x y z
N ALA A 1 -0.39 29.64 1.38
CA ALA A 1 0.20 28.49 2.10
C ALA A 1 -0.53 28.06 3.37
N ARG A 2 -1.29 28.93 4.08
CA ARG A 2 -1.92 28.59 5.39
C ARG A 2 -3.32 27.96 5.32
N LEU A 3 -4.06 28.17 4.23
CA LEU A 3 -5.38 27.55 4.03
C LEU A 3 -5.27 26.06 3.66
N SER A 4 -4.32 25.69 2.79
CA SER A 4 -4.08 24.30 2.38
C SER A 4 -3.64 23.38 3.52
N SER A 5 -2.94 23.92 4.53
CA SER A 5 -2.52 23.17 5.72
C SER A 5 -3.68 22.88 6.68
N LEU A 6 -4.68 23.78 6.75
CA LEU A 6 -5.87 23.58 7.59
C LEU A 6 -6.80 22.52 7.00
N PHE A 7 -6.99 22.50 5.68
CA PHE A 7 -7.77 21.44 5.01
C PHE A 7 -7.10 20.06 5.12
N ARG A 8 -5.77 19.95 5.00
CA ARG A 8 -5.06 18.70 5.25
C ARG A 8 -5.13 18.25 6.70
N GLY A 9 -5.03 19.18 7.66
CA GLY A 9 -5.12 18.87 9.09
C GLY A 9 -6.51 18.37 9.51
N ALA A 10 -7.56 19.01 9.01
CA ALA A 10 -8.95 18.58 9.25
C ALA A 10 -9.25 17.23 8.58
N PHE A 11 -8.76 16.99 7.36
CA PHE A 11 -8.89 15.70 6.67
C PHE A 11 -8.13 14.58 7.39
N ALA A 12 -6.89 14.83 7.84
CA ALA A 12 -6.09 13.85 8.56
C ALA A 12 -6.65 13.50 9.95
N HIS A 13 -7.38 14.42 10.60
CA HIS A 13 -8.07 14.16 11.86
C HIS A 13 -9.42 13.46 11.65
N TRP A 14 -10.16 13.84 10.59
CA TRP A 14 -11.41 13.19 10.19
C TRP A 14 -11.18 11.74 9.73
N VAL A 15 -10.14 11.48 8.94
CA VAL A 15 -9.73 10.13 8.51
C VAL A 15 -9.39 9.26 9.73
N ARG A 16 -8.59 9.77 10.68
CA ARG A 16 -8.22 9.03 11.91
C ARG A 16 -9.41 8.71 12.83
N GLN A 17 -10.42 9.57 12.90
CA GLN A 17 -11.60 9.34 13.74
C GLN A 17 -12.67 8.44 13.06
N ARG A 18 -12.62 8.29 11.73
CA ARG A 18 -13.63 7.57 10.91
C ARG A 18 -13.13 6.33 10.16
N GLU A 19 -11.87 5.96 10.31
CA GLU A 19 -11.21 4.81 9.64
C GLU A 19 -11.94 3.47 9.82
N HIS A 20 -12.96 3.39 10.70
CA HIS A 20 -13.79 2.20 10.89
C HIS A 20 -15.30 2.34 10.61
N ARG A 21 -15.86 3.54 10.34
CA ARG A 21 -17.33 3.71 10.26
C ARG A 21 -17.91 3.97 8.85
N HIS A 22 -17.20 4.65 7.94
CA HIS A 22 -17.75 4.99 6.61
C HIS A 22 -16.70 4.95 5.48
N PRO A 23 -16.22 3.76 5.06
CA PRO A 23 -15.22 3.62 4.01
C PRO A 23 -15.69 4.17 2.65
N ASP A 24 -17.00 4.15 2.40
CA ASP A 24 -17.60 4.74 1.20
C ASP A 24 -17.29 6.24 1.06
N ALA A 25 -17.50 7.00 2.16
CA ALA A 25 -17.26 8.44 2.19
C ALA A 25 -15.78 8.79 2.00
N VAL A 26 -14.86 7.94 2.45
CA VAL A 26 -13.42 8.12 2.26
C VAL A 26 -13.06 7.98 0.78
N TYR A 27 -13.55 6.94 0.11
CA TYR A 27 -13.32 6.76 -1.33
C TYR A 27 -13.97 7.86 -2.16
N GLU A 28 -15.22 8.27 -1.86
CA GLU A 28 -15.89 9.37 -2.56
C GLU A 28 -15.11 10.69 -2.43
N ALA A 29 -14.62 11.01 -1.24
CA ALA A 29 -13.80 12.20 -1.02
C ALA A 29 -12.48 12.14 -1.82
N ALA A 30 -11.78 11.00 -1.81
CA ALA A 30 -10.53 10.82 -2.55
C ALA A 30 -10.74 10.89 -4.07
N ILE A 31 -11.80 10.25 -4.59
CA ILE A 31 -12.17 10.32 -6.01
C ILE A 31 -12.53 11.76 -6.39
N GLY A 32 -13.31 12.46 -5.57
CA GLY A 32 -13.68 13.86 -5.78
C GLY A 32 -12.46 14.78 -5.86
N GLU A 33 -11.49 14.60 -4.96
CA GLU A 33 -10.24 15.37 -5.00
C GLU A 33 -9.44 15.09 -6.29
N ARG A 34 -9.34 13.83 -6.72
CA ARG A 34 -8.65 13.47 -7.97
C ARG A 34 -9.34 14.02 -9.21
N VAL A 35 -10.68 14.02 -9.25
CA VAL A 35 -11.46 14.64 -10.32
C VAL A 35 -11.21 16.16 -10.36
N ALA A 36 -11.18 16.83 -9.20
CA ALA A 36 -10.88 18.26 -9.14
C ALA A 36 -9.45 18.59 -9.61
N GLN A 37 -8.47 17.73 -9.28
CA GLN A 37 -7.10 17.86 -9.80
C GLN A 37 -7.03 17.62 -11.31
N TYR A 38 -7.76 16.63 -11.83
CA TYR A 38 -7.87 16.37 -13.27
C TYR A 38 -8.41 17.57 -14.03
N GLU A 39 -9.47 18.23 -13.56
CA GLU A 39 -10.00 19.42 -14.24
C GLU A 39 -9.01 20.58 -14.29
N LYS A 40 -8.22 20.79 -13.22
CA LYS A 40 -7.14 21.79 -13.21
C LYS A 40 -6.06 21.46 -14.24
N LEU A 41 -5.66 20.19 -14.31
CA LEU A 41 -4.68 19.72 -15.28
C LEU A 41 -5.21 19.88 -16.71
N ARG A 42 -6.50 19.59 -16.92
CA ARG A 42 -7.17 19.75 -18.23
C ARG A 42 -7.18 21.19 -18.69
N HIS A 43 -7.43 22.15 -17.79
CA HIS A 43 -7.39 23.57 -18.10
C HIS A 43 -5.96 24.04 -18.44
N ALA A 44 -4.95 23.59 -17.69
CA ALA A 44 -3.56 23.92 -17.99
C ALA A 44 -3.13 23.36 -19.36
N ALA A 45 -3.47 22.10 -19.65
CA ALA A 45 -3.19 21.46 -20.94
C ALA A 45 -3.89 22.19 -22.11
N ALA A 46 -5.13 22.65 -21.93
CA ALA A 46 -5.82 23.46 -22.92
C ALA A 46 -5.10 24.79 -23.20
N GLY A 47 -4.56 25.43 -22.16
CA GLY A 47 -3.72 26.63 -22.29
C GLY A 47 -2.46 26.38 -23.12
N ILE A 48 -1.74 25.29 -22.85
CA ILE A 48 -0.55 24.88 -23.61
C ILE A 48 -0.91 24.64 -25.09
N LEU A 49 -1.98 23.88 -25.36
CA LEU A 49 -2.44 23.60 -26.72
C LEU A 49 -2.84 24.88 -27.47
N TYR A 50 -3.49 25.82 -26.80
CA TYR A 50 -3.82 27.13 -27.36
C TYR A 50 -2.56 27.91 -27.74
N MET A 51 -1.58 28.01 -26.83
CA MET A 51 -0.31 28.68 -27.09
C MET A 51 0.45 28.03 -28.26
N ARG A 52 0.46 26.69 -28.33
CA ARG A 52 1.05 25.93 -29.45
C ARG A 52 0.41 26.29 -30.77
N SER A 53 -0.93 26.34 -30.82
CA SER A 53 -1.65 26.75 -32.02
C SER A 53 -1.35 28.19 -32.42
N LYS A 54 -1.26 29.10 -31.44
CA LYS A 54 -0.94 30.51 -31.68
C LYS A 54 0.49 30.68 -32.23
N LEU A 55 1.49 30.04 -31.61
CA LEU A 55 2.87 30.05 -32.09
C LEU A 55 3.00 29.46 -33.48
N GLY A 56 2.31 28.34 -33.77
CA GLY A 56 2.31 27.74 -35.11
C GLY A 56 1.78 28.69 -36.19
N LYS A 57 0.73 29.47 -35.89
CA LYS A 57 0.22 30.50 -36.81
C LYS A 57 1.21 31.65 -36.99
N GLN A 58 1.84 32.11 -35.92
CA GLN A 58 2.83 33.18 -35.99
C GLN A 58 4.05 32.74 -36.80
N LEU A 59 4.59 31.55 -36.53
CA LEU A 59 5.69 30.96 -37.30
C LEU A 59 5.34 30.88 -38.80
N ALA A 60 4.15 30.38 -39.15
CA ALA A 60 3.72 30.32 -40.54
C ALA A 60 3.66 31.71 -41.21
N SER A 61 3.19 32.73 -40.49
CA SER A 61 3.16 34.11 -40.98
C SER A 61 4.57 34.67 -41.20
N GLU A 62 5.47 34.54 -40.22
CA GLU A 62 6.84 35.05 -40.31
C GLU A 62 7.65 34.30 -41.39
N SER A 63 7.46 32.98 -41.53
CA SER A 63 8.08 32.21 -42.61
C SER A 63 7.60 32.62 -44.00
N ALA A 64 6.30 32.92 -44.15
CA ALA A 64 5.75 33.42 -45.41
C ALA A 64 6.32 34.81 -45.75
N GLU A 65 6.47 35.66 -44.74
CA GLU A 65 7.08 36.98 -44.87
C GLU A 65 8.55 36.90 -45.24
N LEU A 66 9.32 36.04 -44.57
CA LEU A 66 10.73 35.76 -44.89
C LEU A 66 10.89 35.33 -46.35
N ALA A 67 10.04 34.40 -46.82
CA ALA A 67 10.05 33.95 -48.20
C ALA A 67 9.72 35.09 -49.18
N ARG A 68 8.80 35.99 -48.81
CA ARG A 68 8.47 37.17 -49.61
C ARG A 68 9.66 38.14 -49.71
N VAL A 69 10.30 38.45 -48.58
CA VAL A 69 11.48 39.32 -48.53
C VAL A 69 12.64 38.72 -49.32
N GLY A 70 12.82 37.39 -49.28
CA GLY A 70 13.79 36.69 -50.12
C GLY A 70 13.59 36.97 -51.62
N ARG A 71 12.36 36.79 -52.13
CA ARG A 71 12.05 37.09 -53.54
C ARG A 71 12.23 38.58 -53.89
N GLN A 72 11.88 39.48 -52.97
CA GLN A 72 12.10 40.92 -53.18
C GLN A 72 13.58 41.26 -53.26
N LEU A 73 14.41 40.61 -52.45
CA LEU A 73 15.86 40.77 -52.47
C LEU A 73 16.44 40.28 -53.81
N ASP A 74 15.99 39.11 -54.30
CA ASP A 74 16.43 38.60 -55.61
C ASP A 74 16.15 39.62 -56.73
N VAL A 75 14.95 40.20 -56.75
CA VAL A 75 14.57 41.26 -57.73
C VAL A 75 15.41 42.53 -57.57
N ALA A 76 15.69 42.97 -56.34
CA ALA A 76 16.52 44.16 -56.10
C ALA A 76 17.96 43.95 -56.61
N VAL A 77 18.51 42.74 -56.41
CA VAL A 77 19.83 42.35 -56.91
C VAL A 77 19.86 42.26 -58.43
N GLU A 78 18.83 41.68 -59.06
CA GLU A 78 18.72 41.62 -60.53
C GLU A 78 18.66 43.00 -61.20
N HIS A 79 18.20 44.01 -60.48
CA HIS A 79 18.09 45.39 -60.96
C HIS A 79 19.22 46.32 -60.50
N ASP A 80 20.28 45.79 -59.86
CA ASP A 80 21.38 46.57 -59.29
C ASP A 80 20.89 47.68 -58.31
N ASP A 81 19.77 47.47 -57.62
CA ASP A 81 19.26 48.38 -56.59
C ASP A 81 19.89 48.05 -55.24
N ASP A 82 21.15 48.46 -55.08
CA ASP A 82 21.97 48.18 -53.89
C ASP A 82 21.34 48.72 -52.60
N VAL A 83 20.64 49.87 -52.67
CA VAL A 83 20.02 50.50 -51.50
C VAL A 83 18.86 49.64 -51.01
N ALA A 84 17.99 49.19 -51.92
CA ALA A 84 16.91 48.27 -51.57
C ALA A 84 17.45 46.91 -51.11
N ALA A 85 18.48 46.37 -51.78
CA ALA A 85 19.09 45.10 -51.44
C ALA A 85 19.64 45.08 -50.01
N VAL A 86 20.40 46.10 -49.60
CA VAL A 86 20.95 46.21 -48.23
C VAL A 86 19.83 46.25 -47.18
N ALA A 87 18.77 47.03 -47.42
CA ALA A 87 17.63 47.11 -46.50
C ALA A 87 16.88 45.76 -46.40
N LEU A 88 16.69 45.06 -47.52
CA LEU A 88 16.02 43.76 -47.58
C LEU A 88 16.84 42.66 -46.92
N ILE A 89 18.18 42.69 -47.03
CA ILE A 89 19.08 41.77 -46.30
C ILE A 89 18.87 41.92 -44.79
N GLY A 90 18.93 43.15 -44.27
CA GLY A 90 18.73 43.38 -42.83
C GLY A 90 17.37 42.87 -42.33
N ARG A 91 16.31 43.09 -43.12
CA ARG A 91 14.97 42.57 -42.80
C ARG A 91 14.90 41.05 -42.86
N ARG A 92 15.49 40.43 -43.89
CA ARG A 92 15.54 38.97 -44.04
C ARG A 92 16.24 38.34 -42.85
N ASP A 93 17.37 38.88 -42.43
CA ASP A 93 18.17 38.32 -41.34
C ASP A 93 17.43 38.42 -40.00
N ALA A 94 16.72 39.53 -39.75
CA ALA A 94 15.85 39.68 -38.58
C ALA A 94 14.68 38.68 -38.58
N LEU A 95 14.01 38.51 -39.73
CA LEU A 95 12.92 37.54 -39.88
C LEU A 95 13.41 36.09 -39.74
N ALA A 96 14.58 35.78 -40.28
CA ALA A 96 15.19 34.45 -40.15
C ALA A 96 15.48 34.14 -38.68
N ALA A 97 16.07 35.07 -37.94
CA ALA A 97 16.31 34.90 -36.50
C ALA A 97 15.01 34.70 -35.70
N GLU A 98 13.94 35.43 -36.04
CA GLU A 98 12.64 35.25 -35.37
C GLU A 98 11.98 33.92 -35.74
N VAL A 99 12.07 33.48 -37.00
CA VAL A 99 11.61 32.15 -37.44
C VAL A 99 12.35 31.03 -36.69
N ASP A 100 13.66 31.15 -36.53
CA ASP A 100 14.46 30.18 -35.77
C ASP A 100 14.03 30.13 -34.30
N ARG A 101 13.84 31.30 -33.67
CA ARG A 101 13.35 31.41 -32.29
C ARG A 101 11.97 30.79 -32.11
N LEU A 102 11.01 31.16 -32.97
CA LEU A 102 9.64 30.63 -32.93
C LEU A 102 9.60 29.13 -33.20
N THR A 103 10.50 28.62 -34.04
CA THR A 103 10.63 27.18 -34.31
C THR A 103 11.12 26.42 -33.07
N ALA A 104 12.11 26.96 -32.37
CA ALA A 104 12.59 26.39 -31.11
C ALA A 104 11.47 26.40 -30.04
N ASP A 105 10.83 27.55 -29.83
CA ASP A 105 9.73 27.73 -28.87
C ASP A 105 8.57 26.75 -29.17
N LEU A 106 8.17 26.64 -30.45
CA LEU A 106 7.10 25.74 -30.87
C LEU A 106 7.47 24.26 -30.66
N THR A 107 8.74 23.90 -30.86
CA THR A 107 9.23 22.54 -30.66
C THR A 107 9.17 22.16 -29.19
N GLU A 108 9.63 23.03 -28.29
CA GLU A 108 9.52 22.83 -26.85
C GLU A 108 8.07 22.71 -26.40
N LEU A 109 7.22 23.66 -26.80
CA LEU A 109 5.81 23.68 -26.41
C LEU A 109 5.03 22.48 -26.98
N THR A 110 5.45 21.93 -28.12
CA THR A 110 4.89 20.69 -28.66
C THR A 110 5.20 19.50 -27.76
N ARG A 111 6.43 19.40 -27.23
CA ARG A 111 6.79 18.35 -26.26
C ARG A 111 6.00 18.50 -24.95
N GLU A 112 5.86 19.72 -24.46
CA GLU A 112 5.04 19.98 -23.26
C GLU A 112 3.56 19.61 -23.48
N ALA A 113 3.01 19.90 -24.66
CA ALA A 113 1.63 19.55 -25.00
C ALA A 113 1.39 18.04 -25.00
N GLU A 114 2.30 17.25 -25.58
CA GLU A 114 2.20 15.80 -25.56
C GLU A 114 2.40 15.24 -24.14
N GLY A 115 3.36 15.76 -23.37
CA GLY A 115 3.53 15.38 -21.96
C GLY A 115 2.29 15.69 -21.11
N ALA A 116 1.64 16.84 -21.34
CA ALA A 116 0.39 17.20 -20.66
C ALA A 116 -0.75 16.24 -21.01
N LYS A 117 -0.83 15.80 -22.26
CA LYS A 117 -1.82 14.83 -22.73
C LYS A 117 -1.61 13.46 -22.11
N ASP A 118 -0.37 12.98 -22.06
CA ASP A 118 -0.03 11.69 -21.43
C ASP A 118 -0.35 11.71 -19.93
N ASN A 119 -0.02 12.81 -19.25
CA ASN A 119 -0.37 13.00 -17.85
C ASN A 119 -1.89 12.96 -17.63
N LEU A 120 -2.68 13.59 -18.51
CA LEU A 120 -4.15 13.53 -18.42
C LEU A 120 -4.69 12.10 -18.58
N VAL A 121 -4.16 11.33 -19.52
CA VAL A 121 -4.55 9.92 -19.72
C VAL A 121 -4.21 9.09 -18.48
N SER A 122 -3.01 9.29 -17.92
CA SER A 122 -2.58 8.61 -16.69
C SER A 122 -3.51 8.94 -15.52
N PHE A 123 -3.77 10.22 -15.26
CA PHE A 123 -4.68 10.67 -14.19
C PHE A 123 -6.10 10.12 -14.36
N HIS A 124 -6.62 10.12 -15.60
CA HIS A 124 -7.93 9.55 -15.88
C HIS A 124 -7.97 8.06 -15.53
N THR A 125 -6.93 7.31 -15.90
CA THR A 125 -6.80 5.89 -15.59
C THR A 125 -6.73 5.64 -14.08
N GLU A 126 -5.99 6.47 -13.32
CA GLU A 126 -5.94 6.39 -11.86
C GLU A 126 -7.32 6.61 -11.22
N ILE A 127 -8.09 7.59 -11.70
CA ILE A 127 -9.46 7.86 -11.22
C ILE A 127 -10.35 6.64 -11.45
N LEU A 128 -10.27 6.00 -12.61
CA LEU A 128 -11.03 4.79 -12.91
C LEU A 128 -10.64 3.63 -11.98
N ARG A 129 -9.33 3.39 -11.81
CA ARG A 129 -8.83 2.36 -10.89
C ARG A 129 -9.33 2.58 -9.46
N LEU A 130 -9.35 3.82 -8.99
CA LEU A 130 -9.82 4.17 -7.65
C LEU A 130 -11.34 3.94 -7.49
N ARG A 131 -12.12 4.25 -8.54
CA ARG A 131 -13.56 3.96 -8.59
C ARG A 131 -13.85 2.46 -8.54
N GLU A 132 -13.12 1.67 -9.30
CA GLU A 132 -13.26 0.21 -9.26
C GLU A 132 -12.85 -0.37 -7.91
N GLU A 133 -11.76 0.14 -7.33
CA GLU A 133 -11.31 -0.28 -6.01
C GLU A 133 -12.36 0.00 -4.94
N ARG A 134 -12.99 1.18 -4.96
CA ARG A 134 -14.13 1.52 -4.10
C ARG A 134 -15.22 0.45 -4.20
N VAL A 135 -15.67 0.12 -5.42
CA VAL A 135 -16.72 -0.88 -5.62
C VAL A 135 -16.30 -2.24 -5.03
N ARG A 136 -15.08 -2.69 -5.32
CA ARG A 136 -14.55 -3.95 -4.79
C ARG A 136 -14.49 -3.96 -3.26
N MET A 137 -14.02 -2.88 -2.63
CA MET A 137 -13.90 -2.81 -1.17
C MET A 137 -15.27 -2.71 -0.48
N LEU A 138 -16.23 -1.97 -1.05
CA LEU A 138 -17.59 -1.90 -0.50
C LEU A 138 -18.31 -3.25 -0.61
N ALA A 139 -18.12 -3.99 -1.69
CA ALA A 139 -18.64 -5.35 -1.83
C ALA A 139 -18.04 -6.29 -0.78
N ARG A 140 -16.72 -6.23 -0.56
CA ARG A 140 -16.03 -7.01 0.50
C ARG A 140 -16.56 -6.66 1.89
N LEU A 141 -16.75 -5.38 2.18
CA LEU A 141 -17.32 -4.93 3.45
C LEU A 141 -18.76 -5.42 3.65
N ALA A 142 -19.59 -5.35 2.61
CA ALA A 142 -20.96 -5.85 2.66
C ALA A 142 -20.99 -7.37 2.93
N ASN A 143 -20.12 -8.14 2.26
CA ASN A 143 -19.99 -9.58 2.51
C ASN A 143 -19.54 -9.88 3.94
N ALA A 144 -18.53 -9.18 4.45
CA ALA A 144 -18.07 -9.32 5.83
C ALA A 144 -19.19 -9.01 6.84
N LYS A 145 -19.95 -7.93 6.62
CA LYS A 145 -21.11 -7.57 7.45
C LYS A 145 -22.20 -8.64 7.41
N ALA A 146 -22.48 -9.22 6.24
CA ALA A 146 -23.45 -10.31 6.10
C ALA A 146 -23.01 -11.57 6.87
N ARG A 147 -21.73 -11.94 6.77
CA ARG A 147 -21.14 -13.07 7.53
C ARG A 147 -21.24 -12.85 9.04
N LEU A 148 -20.92 -11.65 9.54
CA LEU A 148 -21.06 -11.32 10.97
C LEU A 148 -22.52 -11.41 11.45
N ARG A 149 -23.48 -10.91 10.66
CA ARG A 149 -24.92 -11.03 10.97
C ARG A 149 -25.36 -12.49 10.99
N PHE A 150 -24.91 -13.30 10.04
CA PHE A 150 -25.21 -14.72 9.99
C PHE A 150 -24.65 -15.45 11.22
N GLN A 151 -23.40 -15.19 11.61
CA GLN A 151 -22.82 -15.74 12.83
C GLN A 151 -23.58 -15.32 14.09
N ALA A 152 -23.94 -14.03 14.22
CA ALA A 152 -24.75 -13.54 15.34
C ALA A 152 -26.13 -14.20 15.39
N THR A 153 -26.75 -14.43 14.22
CA THR A 153 -28.04 -15.11 14.12
C THR A 153 -27.91 -16.60 14.48
N LEU A 154 -26.86 -17.30 14.02
CA LEU A 154 -26.59 -18.68 14.43
C LEU A 154 -26.34 -18.81 15.94
N ASN A 155 -25.60 -17.87 16.52
CA ASN A 155 -25.39 -17.82 17.97
C ASN A 155 -26.70 -17.52 18.72
N GLY A 156 -27.61 -16.73 18.11
CA GLY A 156 -28.94 -16.45 18.66
C GLY A 156 -30.02 -17.51 18.37
N LEU A 157 -29.79 -18.39 17.39
CA LEU A 157 -30.65 -19.53 17.01
C LEU A 157 -30.16 -20.86 17.59
N SER A 158 -29.15 -20.83 18.46
CA SER A 158 -28.64 -22.05 19.09
C SER A 158 -29.71 -22.68 19.98
N THR A 159 -30.39 -23.69 19.44
CA THR A 159 -31.18 -24.72 20.13
C THR A 159 -30.35 -25.57 21.10
N ASP A 160 -29.06 -25.26 21.28
CA ASP A 160 -28.25 -25.81 22.36
C ASP A 160 -28.31 -24.95 23.63
N ALA A 161 -28.86 -23.73 23.64
CA ALA A 161 -29.03 -23.00 24.89
C ALA A 161 -30.03 -23.73 25.82
N ASP A 162 -31.05 -24.36 25.24
CA ASP A 162 -32.05 -25.13 25.99
C ASP A 162 -31.58 -26.58 26.29
N ILE A 163 -30.69 -27.16 25.48
CA ILE A 163 -30.14 -28.52 25.71
C ILE A 163 -28.89 -28.47 26.62
N ARG A 164 -28.01 -27.48 26.48
CA ARG A 164 -26.87 -27.25 27.40
C ARG A 164 -27.31 -26.76 28.77
N ALA A 165 -28.39 -25.97 28.87
CA ALA A 165 -28.95 -25.62 30.17
C ALA A 165 -29.47 -26.86 30.92
N LEU A 166 -30.01 -27.85 30.21
CA LEU A 166 -30.43 -29.12 30.82
C LEU A 166 -29.25 -30.03 31.18
N ASP A 167 -28.19 -30.09 30.38
CA ASP A 167 -26.96 -30.83 30.73
C ASP A 167 -26.15 -30.16 31.86
N GLU A 168 -26.07 -28.82 31.90
CA GLU A 168 -25.43 -28.09 33.01
C GLU A 168 -26.21 -28.24 34.33
N VAL A 169 -27.55 -28.30 34.28
CA VAL A 169 -28.37 -28.63 35.46
C VAL A 169 -28.14 -30.08 35.89
N ARG A 170 -28.00 -31.02 34.94
CA ARG A 170 -27.70 -32.43 35.22
C ARG A 170 -26.31 -32.62 35.84
N ASP A 171 -25.31 -31.92 35.31
CA ASP A 171 -23.95 -31.89 35.84
C ASP A 171 -23.87 -31.18 37.18
N HIS A 172 -24.65 -30.12 37.41
CA HIS A 172 -24.72 -29.45 38.70
C HIS A 172 -25.34 -30.35 39.78
N ILE A 173 -26.41 -31.08 39.46
CA ILE A 173 -27.02 -32.08 40.35
C ILE A 173 -26.02 -33.21 40.66
N ASN A 174 -25.33 -33.73 39.65
CA ASN A 174 -24.33 -34.79 39.84
C ASN A 174 -23.12 -34.30 40.66
N ARG A 175 -22.69 -33.05 40.49
CA ARG A 175 -21.59 -32.42 41.24
C ARG A 175 -21.97 -32.19 42.71
N LEU A 176 -23.22 -31.80 42.98
CA LEU A 176 -23.73 -31.64 44.34
C LEU A 176 -23.81 -32.99 45.08
N VAL A 177 -24.23 -34.06 44.39
CA VAL A 177 -24.21 -35.43 44.93
C VAL A 177 -22.77 -35.90 45.19
N ALA A 178 -21.84 -35.63 44.27
CA ALA A 178 -20.43 -35.96 44.44
C ALA A 178 -19.73 -35.16 45.56
N GLU A 179 -20.04 -33.87 45.76
CA GLU A 179 -19.47 -33.03 46.84
C GLU A 179 -19.87 -33.53 48.23
N THR A 180 -21.08 -34.07 48.37
CA THR A 180 -21.49 -34.74 49.63
C THR A 180 -20.77 -36.07 49.87
N GLN A 181 -20.18 -36.66 48.83
CA GLN A 181 -19.37 -37.89 48.88
C GLN A 181 -17.87 -37.57 49.09
N VAL A 182 -17.34 -36.51 48.46
CA VAL A 182 -15.95 -36.04 48.59
C VAL A 182 -15.66 -35.44 49.98
N SER A 183 -16.66 -34.84 50.63
CA SER A 183 -16.51 -34.39 52.04
C SER A 183 -16.24 -35.55 53.01
N ARG A 184 -16.49 -36.81 52.63
CA ARG A 184 -16.06 -38.00 53.39
C ARG A 184 -14.63 -38.47 53.05
N GLU A 185 -14.09 -38.13 51.89
CA GLU A 185 -12.76 -38.59 51.42
C GLU A 185 -11.63 -37.59 51.69
N LEU A 186 -11.95 -36.32 51.95
CA LEU A 186 -10.96 -35.27 52.28
C LEU A 186 -10.24 -35.47 53.64
N GLY A 187 -10.65 -36.45 54.45
CA GLY A 187 -9.93 -36.87 55.64
C GLY A 187 -8.60 -37.61 55.37
N ASP A 188 -8.44 -38.26 54.20
CA ASP A 188 -7.31 -39.16 53.92
C ASP A 188 -6.15 -38.54 53.12
N SER A 189 -6.38 -37.42 52.40
CA SER A 189 -5.40 -36.86 51.45
C SER A 189 -4.17 -36.16 52.08
N GLU A 190 -4.23 -35.78 53.36
CA GLU A 190 -3.12 -35.15 54.08
C GLU A 190 -2.00 -36.18 54.38
N LEU A 191 -2.39 -37.44 54.62
CA LEU A 191 -1.48 -38.54 54.95
C LEU A 191 -0.68 -38.98 53.70
N GLU A 192 -1.32 -39.01 52.54
CA GLU A 192 -0.72 -39.44 51.27
C GLU A 192 0.32 -38.43 50.74
N ARG A 193 0.08 -37.12 50.92
CA ARG A 193 1.05 -36.04 50.63
C ARG A 193 2.32 -36.11 51.48
N ARG A 194 2.26 -36.72 52.67
CA ARG A 194 3.44 -36.90 53.54
C ARG A 194 4.27 -38.11 53.09
N LEU A 195 3.64 -39.18 52.61
CA LEU A 195 4.31 -40.38 52.11
C LEU A 195 4.98 -40.18 50.74
N GLY A 196 4.41 -39.36 49.85
CA GLY A 196 5.00 -39.05 48.54
C GLY A 196 6.36 -38.35 48.63
N ARG A 197 6.51 -37.38 49.55
CA ARG A 197 7.76 -36.64 49.75
C ARG A 197 8.93 -37.50 50.21
N ILE A 198 8.67 -38.61 50.92
CA ILE A 198 9.72 -39.52 51.38
C ILE A 198 10.26 -40.36 50.22
N ARG A 199 9.38 -40.78 49.29
CA ARG A 199 9.76 -41.60 48.12
C ARG A 199 10.59 -40.85 47.08
N GLU A 200 10.35 -39.55 46.90
CA GLU A 200 11.15 -38.71 45.99
C GLU A 200 12.61 -38.58 46.45
N VAL A 201 12.83 -38.45 47.76
CA VAL A 201 14.17 -38.38 48.33
C VAL A 201 14.92 -39.70 48.13
N GLU A 202 14.26 -40.85 48.29
CA GLU A 202 14.87 -42.16 48.05
C GLU A 202 15.23 -42.39 46.57
N ALA A 203 14.39 -41.94 45.63
CA ALA A 203 14.64 -42.05 44.19
C ALA A 203 15.86 -41.25 43.72
N GLU A 204 16.09 -40.06 44.28
CA GLU A 204 17.26 -39.23 43.92
C GLU A 204 18.58 -39.87 44.41
N HIS A 205 18.57 -40.49 45.58
CA HIS A 205 19.73 -41.23 46.10
C HIS A 205 20.03 -42.51 45.30
N ALA A 206 19.01 -43.24 44.87
CA ALA A 206 19.17 -44.45 44.04
C ALA A 206 19.74 -44.14 42.64
N ALA A 207 19.31 -43.05 42.01
CA ALA A 207 19.81 -42.62 40.70
C ALA A 207 21.30 -42.23 40.74
N ARG A 208 21.76 -41.57 41.82
CA ARG A 208 23.18 -41.22 42.00
C ARG A 208 24.06 -42.46 42.19
N ALA A 209 23.58 -43.48 42.90
CA ALA A 209 24.30 -44.73 43.07
C ALA A 209 24.50 -45.50 41.75
N GLN A 210 23.47 -45.56 40.89
CA GLN A 210 23.56 -46.20 39.58
C GLN A 210 24.54 -45.49 38.63
N LEU A 211 24.59 -44.15 38.67
CA LEU A 211 25.51 -43.38 37.85
C LEU A 211 26.98 -43.62 38.21
N GLU A 212 27.31 -43.76 39.50
CA GLU A 212 28.66 -44.06 39.95
C GLU A 212 29.11 -45.48 39.56
N GLU A 213 28.21 -46.46 39.58
CA GLU A 213 28.53 -47.83 39.16
C GLU A 213 28.82 -47.90 37.64
N LEU A 214 28.04 -47.18 36.82
CA LEU A 214 28.27 -47.11 35.38
C LEU A 214 29.63 -46.46 35.03
N LYS A 215 30.08 -45.46 35.80
CA LYS A 215 31.41 -44.86 35.64
C LYS A 215 32.52 -45.85 35.96
N ARG A 216 32.38 -46.64 37.04
CA ARG A 216 33.36 -47.68 37.39
C ARG A 216 33.49 -48.75 36.31
N VAL A 217 32.36 -49.22 35.76
CA VAL A 217 32.36 -50.22 34.68
C VAL A 217 33.05 -49.68 33.43
N ARG A 218 32.83 -48.42 33.08
CA ARG A 218 33.53 -47.75 31.97
C ARG A 218 35.04 -47.69 32.21
N ASP A 219 35.45 -47.28 33.41
CA ASP A 219 36.86 -47.08 33.74
C ASP A 219 37.63 -48.42 33.83
N GLN A 220 36.98 -49.49 34.30
CA GLN A 220 37.54 -50.86 34.26
C GLN A 220 37.71 -51.38 32.82
N ARG A 221 36.79 -51.04 31.90
CA ARG A 221 36.86 -51.45 30.50
C ARG A 221 37.98 -50.73 29.72
N LEU A 222 38.38 -49.55 30.18
CA LEU A 222 39.49 -48.76 29.61
C LEU A 222 40.85 -49.12 30.22
N ALA A 223 40.89 -49.90 31.31
CA ALA A 223 42.09 -50.25 32.07
C ALA A 223 42.63 -51.67 31.79
N LEU A 224 42.15 -52.37 30.75
CA LEU A 224 42.70 -53.66 30.29
C LEU A 224 43.62 -53.42 29.08
N PRO A 225 44.95 -53.24 29.29
CA PRO A 225 45.91 -53.14 28.20
C PRO A 225 46.21 -54.50 27.55
N ASP A 226 46.37 -54.48 26.23
CA ASP A 226 47.05 -55.49 25.45
C ASP A 226 48.39 -55.86 26.11
N GLN A 227 48.51 -57.10 26.57
CA GLN A 227 49.80 -57.73 26.81
C GLN A 227 50.00 -58.81 25.75
N HIS A 228 50.80 -58.43 24.75
CA HIS A 228 52.03 -59.12 24.31
C HIS A 228 52.17 -60.62 24.65
N VAL A 229 52.74 -61.51 23.83
CA VAL A 229 53.49 -61.45 22.56
C VAL A 229 53.77 -62.91 22.15
N ALA A 230 54.03 -63.11 20.86
CA ALA A 230 54.85 -64.16 20.23
C ALA A 230 55.26 -65.40 21.04
N SER A 231 55.01 -66.57 20.46
CA SER A 231 56.02 -67.40 19.76
C SER A 231 55.31 -68.41 18.87
#